data_AF-A0A2E0UU70-F1
#
_entry.id   AF-A0A2E0UU70-F1
#
_cell.length_a   1.000
_cell.length_b   1.000
_cell.length_c   1.000
_cell.angle_alpha   90.00
_cell.angle_beta   90.00
_cell.angle_gamma   90.00
#
_symmetry.space_group_name_H-M   'P 1'
#
loop_
_entity.id
_entity.type
_entity.pdbx_description
1 polymer ?
#
loop_
_entity_poly.entity_id
_entity_poly.type
_entity_poly.pdbx_seq_one_letter_code
_entity_poly.pdbx_strand_id
1 'polypeptide(L)'
;MDWIIFGLVVTWLGIVSWFDIRKSEIPHSAWVVIPLIGAGLYRILQGDWTLVLLAAVVAAVSERYRISKAFGWEELSRIITWLPLLFLGAFLSIQSSPLSALAIIGFWAAWELKWWGGADAVSAITICLIWPGIFFIISFLVIHLIVVIVSGLISVIREQKIKLHRVPGLPILLASVLILKVGIIILG
;
A
#
# COMPACT_ATOMS: atom_id res chain seq x y z
N MET A 1 -7.57 -18.16 12.70
CA MET A 1 -6.97 -17.86 11.38
C MET A 1 -6.36 -16.45 11.36
N ASP A 2 -7.09 -15.43 11.83
CA ASP A 2 -6.63 -14.03 11.81
C ASP A 2 -5.36 -13.74 12.60
N TRP A 3 -5.12 -14.42 13.73
CA TRP A 3 -3.91 -14.20 14.54
C TRP A 3 -2.62 -14.68 13.85
N ILE A 4 -2.70 -15.74 13.04
CA ILE A 4 -1.56 -16.25 12.29
C ILE A 4 -1.21 -15.27 11.17
N ILE A 5 -2.22 -14.84 10.39
CA ILE A 5 -2.05 -13.85 9.33
C ILE A 5 -1.53 -12.53 9.93
N PHE A 6 -2.09 -12.09 11.06
CA PHE A 6 -1.62 -10.91 11.78
C PHE A 6 -0.14 -11.03 12.19
N GLY A 7 0.24 -12.13 12.82
CA GLY A 7 1.64 -12.39 13.21
C GLY A 7 2.59 -12.38 12.01
N LEU A 8 2.18 -12.98 10.89
CA LEU A 8 2.95 -12.96 9.64
C LEU A 8 3.10 -11.54 9.08
N VAL A 9 2.02 -10.75 9.02
CA VAL A 9 2.08 -9.38 8.52
C VAL A 9 2.92 -8.49 9.42
N VAL A 10 2.78 -8.58 10.74
CA VAL A 10 3.59 -7.81 11.70
C VAL A 10 5.06 -8.19 11.60
N THR A 11 5.37 -9.47 11.49
CA THR A 11 6.76 -9.95 11.32
C THR A 11 7.35 -9.42 10.03
N TRP A 12 6.61 -9.55 8.92
CA TRP A 12 7.02 -9.05 7.62
C TRP A 12 7.24 -7.53 7.63
N LEU A 13 6.23 -6.75 8.01
CA LEU A 13 6.33 -5.29 8.09
C LEU A 13 7.42 -4.85 9.09
N GLY A 14 7.62 -5.58 10.19
CA GLY A 14 8.71 -5.32 11.14
C GLY A 14 10.09 -5.46 10.49
N ILE A 15 10.30 -6.53 9.72
CA ILE A 15 11.56 -6.77 8.99
C ILE A 15 11.78 -5.67 7.93
N VAL A 16 10.77 -5.37 7.10
CA VAL A 16 10.92 -4.36 6.04
C VAL A 16 11.05 -2.95 6.63
N SER A 17 10.29 -2.60 7.67
CA SER A 17 10.42 -1.30 8.36
C SER A 17 11.78 -1.12 9.01
N TRP A 18 12.32 -2.17 9.65
CA TRP A 18 13.66 -2.13 10.23
C TRP A 18 14.73 -1.90 9.17
N PHE A 19 14.61 -2.58 8.02
CA PHE A 19 15.52 -2.40 6.89
C PHE A 19 15.46 -0.97 6.34
N ASP A 20 14.25 -0.45 6.11
CA ASP A 20 14.00 0.90 5.61
C ASP A 20 14.61 1.97 6.53
N ILE A 21 14.39 1.87 7.85
CA ILE A 21 14.95 2.80 8.85
C ILE A 21 16.49 2.72 8.92
N ARG A 22 17.07 1.52 8.87
CA ARG A 22 18.51 1.33 9.13
C ARG A 22 19.39 1.57 7.93
N LYS A 23 18.92 1.20 6.73
CA LYS A 23 19.73 1.25 5.52
C LYS A 23 19.40 2.42 4.62
N SER A 24 18.22 3.03 4.75
CA SER A 24 17.72 4.05 3.80
C SER A 24 17.82 3.60 2.33
N GLU A 25 17.87 2.29 2.11
CA GLU A 25 17.95 1.63 0.81
C GLU A 25 16.58 1.06 0.48
N ILE A 26 16.22 1.09 -0.81
CA ILE A 26 14.97 0.50 -1.27
C ILE A 26 15.05 -1.02 -1.01
N PRO A 27 14.17 -1.60 -0.18
CA PRO A 27 14.16 -3.04 0.05
C PRO A 27 13.98 -3.77 -1.28
N HIS A 28 14.63 -4.92 -1.41
CA HIS A 28 14.58 -5.69 -2.65
C HIS A 28 13.13 -5.97 -3.04
N SER A 29 12.76 -5.75 -4.32
CA SER A 29 11.35 -5.77 -4.73
C SER A 29 10.63 -7.08 -4.39
N ALA A 30 11.36 -8.20 -4.34
CA ALA A 30 10.83 -9.49 -3.92
C ALA A 30 10.20 -9.48 -2.52
N TRP A 31 10.72 -8.65 -1.60
CA TRP A 31 10.24 -8.55 -0.22
C TRP A 31 8.83 -7.95 -0.12
N VAL A 32 8.34 -7.33 -1.19
CA VAL A 32 7.01 -6.72 -1.25
C VAL A 32 6.12 -7.46 -2.26
N VAL A 33 6.70 -7.94 -3.36
CA VAL A 33 5.97 -8.70 -4.39
C VAL A 33 5.52 -10.07 -3.90
N ILE A 34 6.36 -10.81 -3.15
CA ILE A 34 5.96 -12.14 -2.63
C ILE A 34 4.75 -12.03 -1.68
N PRO A 35 4.75 -11.12 -0.68
CA PRO A 35 3.56 -10.84 0.13
C PRO A 35 2.33 -10.43 -0.68
N LEU A 36 2.51 -9.59 -1.72
CA LEU A 36 1.41 -9.19 -2.60
C LEU A 36 0.77 -10.40 -3.29
N ILE A 37 1.57 -11.31 -3.85
CA ILE A 37 1.08 -12.54 -4.48
C ILE A 37 0.34 -13.40 -3.46
N GLY A 38 0.92 -13.60 -2.27
CA GLY A 38 0.29 -14.36 -1.19
C GLY A 38 -1.06 -13.76 -0.74
N ALA A 39 -1.11 -12.43 -0.59
CA ALA A 39 -2.33 -11.70 -0.25
C ALA A 39 -3.38 -11.78 -1.38
N GLY A 40 -2.95 -11.73 -2.64
CA GLY A 40 -3.82 -11.92 -3.80
C GLY A 40 -4.46 -13.31 -3.82
N LEU A 41 -3.66 -14.37 -3.64
CA LEU A 41 -4.17 -15.75 -3.54
C LEU A 41 -5.14 -15.89 -2.36
N TYR A 42 -4.77 -15.36 -1.20
CA TYR A 42 -5.64 -15.34 -0.03
C TYR A 42 -6.98 -14.64 -0.33
N ARG A 43 -6.96 -13.48 -0.99
CA ARG A 43 -8.16 -12.71 -1.34
C ARG A 43 -9.03 -13.40 -2.40
N ILE A 44 -8.44 -14.08 -3.38
CA ILE A 44 -9.16 -14.92 -4.33
C ILE A 44 -9.93 -16.03 -3.60
N LEU A 45 -9.28 -16.70 -2.64
CA LEU A 45 -9.93 -17.74 -1.83
C LEU A 45 -11.09 -17.20 -0.98
N GLN A 46 -11.08 -15.90 -0.66
CA GLN A 46 -12.17 -15.20 0.03
C GLN A 46 -13.28 -14.70 -0.93
N GLY A 47 -13.16 -14.96 -2.25
CA GLY A 47 -14.18 -14.67 -3.25
C GLY A 47 -14.13 -13.28 -3.91
N ASP A 48 -13.25 -12.38 -3.46
CA ASP A 48 -13.14 -11.01 -4.01
C ASP A 48 -11.96 -10.89 -4.99
N TRP A 49 -12.08 -11.61 -6.11
CA TRP A 49 -11.06 -11.63 -7.16
C TRP A 49 -10.97 -10.29 -7.91
N THR A 50 -12.02 -9.46 -7.90
CA THR A 50 -12.04 -8.16 -8.56
C THR A 50 -11.04 -7.21 -7.92
N LEU A 51 -10.96 -7.18 -6.59
CA LEU A 51 -9.97 -6.39 -5.86
C LEU A 51 -8.52 -6.82 -6.18
N VAL A 52 -8.30 -8.11 -6.38
CA VAL A 52 -7.00 -8.67 -6.80
C VAL A 52 -6.66 -8.26 -8.22
N LEU A 53 -7.65 -8.27 -9.13
CA LEU A 53 -7.48 -7.78 -10.50
C LEU A 53 -7.05 -6.31 -10.49
N LEU A 54 -7.71 -5.45 -9.71
CA LEU A 54 -7.32 -4.04 -9.61
C LEU A 54 -5.88 -3.89 -9.09
N ALA A 55 -5.51 -4.61 -8.03
CA ALA A 55 -4.15 -4.58 -7.50
C ALA A 55 -3.12 -5.04 -8.53
N ALA A 56 -3.42 -6.08 -9.31
CA ALA A 56 -2.55 -6.59 -10.35
C ALA A 56 -2.39 -5.59 -11.52
N VAL A 57 -3.49 -4.97 -11.97
CA VAL A 57 -3.46 -3.94 -13.02
C VAL A 57 -2.63 -2.75 -12.53
N VAL A 58 -2.89 -2.24 -11.33
CA VAL A 58 -2.13 -1.14 -10.73
C VAL A 58 -0.63 -1.45 -10.67
N ALA A 59 -0.25 -2.65 -10.21
CA ALA A 59 1.15 -3.06 -10.16
C ALA A 59 1.79 -3.13 -11.55
N ALA A 60 1.06 -3.67 -12.54
CA ALA A 60 1.54 -3.73 -13.92
C ALA A 60 1.71 -2.32 -14.54
N VAL A 61 0.76 -1.42 -14.30
CA VAL A 61 0.82 -0.03 -14.78
C VAL A 61 2.00 0.72 -14.19
N SER A 62 2.31 0.53 -12.91
CA SER A 62 3.45 1.18 -12.30
C SER A 62 4.80 0.65 -12.82
N GLU A 63 4.82 -0.59 -13.30
CA GLU A 63 5.99 -1.21 -13.95
C GLU A 63 5.98 -1.07 -15.48
N ARG A 64 5.07 -0.27 -16.05
CA ARG A 64 4.83 -0.14 -17.50
C ARG A 64 6.08 0.09 -18.35
N TYR A 65 7.06 0.84 -17.86
CA TYR A 65 8.31 1.09 -18.59
C TYR A 65 9.18 -0.16 -18.65
N ARG A 66 9.26 -0.93 -17.56
CA ARG A 66 9.99 -2.19 -17.52
C ARG A 66 9.31 -3.25 -18.37
N ILE A 67 7.99 -3.30 -18.34
CA ILE A 67 7.18 -4.18 -19.20
C ILE A 67 7.40 -3.80 -20.67
N SER A 68 7.24 -2.53 -21.04
CA SER A 68 7.46 -2.03 -22.40
C SER A 68 8.84 -2.43 -22.94
N LYS A 69 9.89 -2.27 -22.13
CA LYS A 69 11.26 -2.68 -22.49
C LYS A 69 11.39 -4.19 -22.65
N ALA A 70 10.77 -4.98 -21.77
CA ALA A 70 10.84 -6.45 -21.83
C ALA A 70 10.13 -7.03 -23.06
N PHE A 71 9.01 -6.42 -23.46
CA PHE A 71 8.21 -6.85 -24.61
C PHE A 71 8.61 -6.15 -25.93
N GLY A 72 9.47 -5.13 -25.88
CA GLY A 72 9.86 -4.34 -27.05
C GLY A 72 8.73 -3.49 -27.63
N TRP A 73 7.66 -3.24 -26.87
CA TRP A 73 6.47 -2.53 -27.34
C TRP A 73 6.32 -1.19 -26.61
N GLU A 74 6.62 -0.10 -27.33
CA GLU A 74 6.61 1.26 -26.78
C GLU A 74 5.25 1.68 -26.24
N GLU A 75 4.16 1.18 -26.81
CA GLU A 75 2.81 1.64 -26.43
C GLU A 75 2.42 1.17 -25.03
N LEU A 76 3.04 0.09 -24.54
CA LEU A 76 2.89 -0.35 -23.16
C LEU A 76 3.46 0.65 -22.16
N SER A 77 4.38 1.53 -22.56
CA SER A 77 4.90 2.58 -21.67
C SER A 77 3.89 3.72 -21.45
N ARG A 78 2.90 3.87 -22.35
CA ARG A 78 1.94 4.97 -22.31
C ARG A 78 0.80 4.64 -21.35
N ILE A 79 0.53 5.55 -20.43
CA ILE A 79 -0.56 5.38 -19.45
C ILE A 79 -1.94 5.20 -20.10
N ILE A 80 -2.15 5.83 -21.26
CA ILE A 80 -3.42 5.76 -22.01
C ILE A 80 -3.76 4.31 -22.40
N THR A 81 -2.77 3.50 -22.73
CA THR A 81 -2.94 2.07 -23.08
C THR A 81 -3.55 1.28 -21.93
N TRP A 82 -3.27 1.69 -20.70
CA TRP A 82 -3.74 1.03 -19.49
C TRP A 82 -5.03 1.61 -18.93
N LEU A 83 -5.43 2.81 -19.36
CA LEU A 83 -6.59 3.50 -18.83
C LEU A 83 -7.89 2.68 -18.92
N PRO A 84 -8.19 1.95 -20.01
CA PRO A 84 -9.36 1.08 -20.06
C PRO A 84 -9.31 -0.04 -19.01
N LEU A 85 -8.14 -0.65 -18.79
CA LEU A 85 -7.97 -1.73 -17.81
C LEU A 85 -8.04 -1.20 -16.37
N LEU A 86 -7.45 -0.04 -16.11
CA LEU A 86 -7.56 0.65 -14.82
C LEU A 86 -9.00 1.00 -14.50
N PHE A 87 -9.73 1.55 -15.48
CA PHE A 87 -11.14 1.89 -15.33
C PHE A 87 -11.98 0.65 -15.07
N LEU A 88 -11.80 -0.41 -15.85
CA LEU A 88 -12.52 -1.68 -15.67
C LEU A 88 -12.23 -2.30 -14.30
N GLY A 89 -10.95 -2.40 -13.91
CA GLY A 89 -10.55 -2.92 -12.61
C GLY A 89 -11.13 -2.12 -11.44
N ALA A 90 -11.10 -0.78 -11.55
CA ALA A 90 -11.68 0.12 -10.55
C ALA A 90 -13.20 -0.04 -10.47
N PHE A 91 -13.88 -0.04 -11.62
CA PHE A 91 -15.33 -0.18 -11.71
C PHE A 91 -15.83 -1.48 -11.09
N LEU A 92 -15.17 -2.61 -11.38
CA LEU A 92 -15.51 -3.90 -10.81
C LEU A 92 -15.23 -3.96 -9.30
N SER A 93 -14.09 -3.43 -8.86
CA SER A 93 -13.69 -3.49 -7.44
C SER A 93 -14.51 -2.55 -6.56
N ILE A 94 -14.98 -1.42 -7.09
CA ILE A 94 -15.83 -0.50 -6.33
C ILE A 94 -17.18 -1.15 -5.99
N GLN A 95 -17.67 -2.08 -6.81
CA GLN A 95 -18.94 -2.78 -6.55
C GLN A 95 -18.82 -3.80 -5.41
N SER A 96 -17.66 -4.45 -5.25
CA SER A 96 -17.44 -5.42 -4.16
C SER A 96 -16.91 -4.76 -2.88
N SER A 97 -15.91 -3.90 -3.01
CA SER A 97 -15.14 -3.34 -1.89
C SER A 97 -14.83 -1.84 -2.14
N PRO A 98 -15.82 -0.93 -2.06
CA PRO A 98 -15.67 0.47 -2.47
C PRO A 98 -14.48 1.19 -1.82
N LEU A 99 -14.38 1.09 -0.49
CA LEU A 99 -13.34 1.79 0.27
C LEU A 99 -11.94 1.24 -0.02
N SER A 100 -11.80 -0.07 -0.14
CA SER A 100 -10.51 -0.70 -0.46
C SER A 100 -10.09 -0.42 -1.89
N ALA A 101 -11.02 -0.41 -2.84
CA ALA A 101 -10.74 -0.04 -4.22
C ALA A 101 -10.23 1.40 -4.33
N LEU A 102 -10.91 2.34 -3.66
CA LEU A 102 -10.46 3.74 -3.58
C LEU A 102 -9.11 3.87 -2.87
N ALA A 103 -8.88 3.11 -1.80
CA ALA A 103 -7.60 3.10 -1.09
C ALA A 103 -6.45 2.61 -2.00
N ILE A 104 -6.65 1.51 -2.73
CA ILE A 104 -5.67 0.99 -3.69
C ILE A 104 -5.34 2.04 -4.77
N ILE A 105 -6.36 2.70 -5.34
CA ILE A 105 -6.16 3.78 -6.32
C ILE A 105 -5.41 4.96 -5.68
N GLY A 106 -5.73 5.31 -4.43
CA GLY A 106 -5.04 6.38 -3.69
C GLY A 106 -3.57 6.07 -3.44
N PHE A 107 -3.24 4.85 -2.99
CA PHE A 107 -1.85 4.42 -2.80
C PHE A 107 -1.09 4.34 -4.12
N TRP A 108 -1.74 3.89 -5.19
CA TRP A 108 -1.17 3.93 -6.53
C TRP A 108 -0.88 5.35 -7.01
N ALA A 109 -1.83 6.28 -6.84
CA ALA A 109 -1.63 7.68 -7.20
C ALA A 109 -0.48 8.31 -6.40
N ALA A 110 -0.37 8.01 -5.10
CA ALA A 110 0.75 8.46 -4.26
C ALA A 110 2.10 7.94 -4.76
N TRP A 111 2.14 6.70 -5.28
CA TRP A 111 3.34 6.15 -5.92
C TRP A 111 3.67 6.84 -7.24
N GLU A 112 2.71 6.99 -8.16
CA GLU A 112 2.93 7.65 -9.46
C GLU A 112 3.36 9.11 -9.31
N LEU A 113 2.83 9.81 -8.31
CA LEU A 113 3.19 11.19 -7.98
C LEU A 113 4.50 11.30 -7.19
N LYS A 114 5.20 10.19 -6.93
CA LYS A 114 6.45 10.09 -6.16
C LYS A 114 6.34 10.58 -4.72
N TRP A 115 5.12 10.67 -4.18
CA TRP A 115 4.87 10.98 -2.78
C TRP A 115 5.31 9.81 -1.89
N TRP A 116 5.09 8.58 -2.37
CA TRP A 116 5.45 7.34 -1.71
C TRP A 116 6.42 6.51 -2.55
N GLY A 117 7.25 5.70 -1.88
CA GLY A 117 8.06 4.69 -2.57
C GLY A 117 7.18 3.55 -3.08
N GLY A 118 7.63 2.86 -4.13
CA GLY A 118 6.89 1.69 -4.64
C GLY A 118 6.73 0.59 -3.59
N ALA A 119 7.74 0.39 -2.74
CA ALA A 119 7.65 -0.54 -1.62
C ALA A 119 6.54 -0.18 -0.62
N ASP A 120 6.39 1.11 -0.29
CA ASP A 120 5.34 1.58 0.62
C ASP A 120 3.95 1.36 0.01
N ALA A 121 3.78 1.75 -1.26
CA ALA A 121 2.49 1.64 -1.95
C ALA A 121 2.07 0.18 -2.15
N VAL A 122 2.98 -0.68 -2.61
CA VAL A 122 2.69 -2.11 -2.78
C VAL A 122 2.42 -2.77 -1.43
N SER A 123 3.10 -2.36 -0.36
CA SER A 123 2.81 -2.86 0.99
C SER A 123 1.42 -2.44 1.48
N ALA A 124 1.03 -1.18 1.25
CA ALA A 124 -0.30 -0.69 1.59
C ALA A 124 -1.40 -1.43 0.82
N ILE A 125 -1.21 -1.64 -0.49
CA ILE A 125 -2.11 -2.43 -1.35
C ILE A 125 -2.19 -3.87 -0.85
N THR A 126 -1.06 -4.49 -0.48
CA THR A 126 -1.02 -5.84 0.09
C THR A 126 -1.89 -5.92 1.35
N ILE A 127 -1.81 -4.94 2.25
CA ILE A 127 -2.63 -4.93 3.46
C ILE A 127 -4.12 -4.72 3.13
N CYS A 128 -4.47 -3.88 2.14
CA CYS A 128 -5.84 -3.77 1.63
C CYS A 128 -6.39 -5.10 1.09
N LEU A 129 -5.54 -5.94 0.49
CA LEU A 129 -5.93 -7.28 0.05
C LEU A 129 -6.08 -8.26 1.23
N ILE A 130 -5.38 -8.07 2.35
CA ILE A 130 -5.51 -8.97 3.51
C ILE A 130 -6.73 -8.60 4.36
N TRP A 131 -6.92 -7.31 4.64
CA TRP A 131 -8.04 -6.77 5.42
C TRP A 131 -8.75 -5.65 4.66
N PRO A 132 -9.56 -5.99 3.64
CA PRO A 132 -10.39 -5.00 2.96
C PRO A 132 -11.43 -4.52 3.94
N GLY A 133 -11.57 -3.21 4.04
CA GLY A 133 -12.54 -2.60 4.94
C GLY A 133 -12.04 -1.30 5.54
N ILE A 134 -12.98 -0.66 6.24
CA ILE A 134 -12.80 0.69 6.76
C ILE A 134 -11.78 0.76 7.90
N PHE A 135 -11.66 -0.29 8.72
CA PHE A 135 -10.81 -0.26 9.90
C PHE A 135 -9.33 -0.07 9.57
N PHE A 136 -8.80 -0.72 8.52
CA PHE A 136 -7.41 -0.51 8.11
C PHE A 136 -7.21 0.92 7.61
N ILE A 137 -8.13 1.42 6.79
CA ILE A 137 -8.07 2.77 6.22
C ILE A 137 -8.08 3.82 7.32
N ILE A 138 -8.99 3.70 8.30
CA ILE A 138 -9.04 4.61 9.46
C ILE A 138 -7.75 4.52 10.27
N SER A 139 -7.28 3.30 10.58
CA SER A 139 -6.05 3.11 11.35
C SER A 139 -4.85 3.76 10.66
N PHE A 140 -4.76 3.61 9.34
CA PHE A 140 -3.76 4.25 8.51
C PHE A 140 -3.86 5.77 8.54
N LEU A 141 -5.05 6.33 8.30
CA LEU A 141 -5.26 7.78 8.31
C LEU A 141 -4.95 8.40 9.68
N VAL A 142 -5.35 7.76 10.77
CA VAL A 142 -5.06 8.22 12.14
C VAL A 142 -3.57 8.24 12.41
N ILE A 143 -2.85 7.16 12.11
CA ILE A 143 -1.39 7.12 12.32
C ILE A 143 -0.68 8.13 11.42
N HIS A 144 -1.08 8.21 10.15
CA HIS A 144 -0.50 9.17 9.22
C HIS A 144 -0.68 10.61 9.70
N LEU A 145 -1.88 10.95 10.19
CA LEU A 145 -2.17 12.27 10.75
C LEU A 145 -1.32 12.57 12.00
N ILE A 146 -1.25 11.64 12.95
CA ILE A 146 -0.42 11.79 14.16
C ILE A 146 1.04 12.06 13.77
N VAL A 147 1.57 11.25 12.85
CA VAL A 147 2.95 11.35 12.39
C VAL A 147 3.22 12.69 11.69
N VAL A 148 2.32 13.16 10.84
CA VAL A 148 2.44 14.46 10.16
C VAL A 148 2.42 15.61 11.18
N ILE A 149 1.51 15.57 12.16
CA ILE A 149 1.41 16.59 13.22
C ILE A 149 2.68 16.61 14.06
N VAL A 150 3.12 15.45 14.57
CA VAL A 150 4.33 15.35 15.42
C VAL A 150 5.57 15.81 14.66
N SER A 151 5.73 15.39 13.40
CA SER A 151 6.86 15.82 12.57
C SER A 151 6.83 17.32 12.29
N GLY A 152 5.64 17.87 12.04
CA GLY A 152 5.43 19.32 11.86
C GLY A 152 5.78 20.11 13.13
N LEU A 153 5.33 19.66 14.31
CA LEU A 153 5.66 20.29 15.59
C LEU A 153 7.16 20.25 15.88
N ILE A 154 7.81 19.09 15.67
CA ILE A 154 9.27 18.97 15.84
C ILE A 154 10.00 19.93 14.90
N SER A 155 9.55 20.04 13.65
CA SER A 155 10.12 20.97 12.66
C SER A 155 10.00 22.42 13.10
N VAL A 156 8.85 22.83 13.62
CA VAL A 156 8.64 24.20 14.11
C VAL A 156 9.51 24.49 15.34
N ILE A 157 9.57 23.56 16.29
CA ILE A 157 10.33 23.74 17.54
C ILE A 157 11.84 23.75 17.28
N ARG A 158 12.35 22.82 16.46
CA ARG A 158 13.80 22.64 16.25
C ARG A 158 14.36 23.45 15.10
N GLU A 159 13.61 23.56 14.00
CA GLU A 159 14.09 24.17 12.76
C GLU A 159 13.50 25.55 12.48
N GLN A 160 12.54 26.01 13.32
CA GLN A 160 11.79 27.27 13.16
C GLN A 160 11.16 27.44 11.77
N LYS A 161 10.91 26.32 11.07
CA LYS A 161 10.31 26.28 9.74
C LYS A 161 9.32 25.14 9.68
N ILE A 162 8.21 25.35 8.98
CA ILE A 162 7.30 24.26 8.63
C ILE A 162 7.93 23.51 7.46
N LYS A 163 8.55 22.35 7.74
CA LYS A 163 8.96 21.40 6.71
C LYS A 163 8.10 20.16 6.79
N LEU A 164 7.50 19.81 5.66
CA LEU A 164 6.86 18.51 5.49
C LEU A 164 7.97 17.45 5.41
N HIS A 165 8.17 16.70 6.50
CA HIS A 165 9.17 15.64 6.53
C HIS A 165 8.72 14.48 5.65
N ARG A 166 9.63 13.92 4.88
CA ARG A 166 9.39 12.68 4.14
C ARG A 166 9.44 11.53 5.14
N VAL A 167 8.28 11.14 5.67
CA VAL A 167 8.21 10.07 6.68
C VAL A 167 8.17 8.71 5.97
N PRO A 168 8.98 7.71 6.38
CA PRO A 168 8.95 6.38 5.80
C PRO A 168 7.56 5.76 5.94
N GLY A 169 7.03 5.21 4.83
CA GLY A 169 5.67 4.66 4.79
C GLY A 169 5.55 3.31 5.50
N LEU A 170 6.57 2.45 5.41
CA LEU A 170 6.56 1.12 6.02
C LEU A 170 6.37 1.13 7.55
N PRO A 171 7.09 1.95 8.35
CA PRO A 171 6.84 2.06 9.78
C PRO A 171 5.43 2.59 10.12
N ILE A 172 4.90 3.51 9.29
CA ILE A 172 3.52 4.00 9.42
C ILE A 172 2.55 2.83 9.20
N LEU A 173 2.77 2.02 8.17
CA LEU A 173 1.93 0.85 7.89
C LEU A 173 1.99 -0.18 9.03
N LEU A 174 3.18 -0.45 9.59
CA LEU A 174 3.34 -1.33 10.74
C LEU A 174 2.52 -0.84 11.94
N ALA A 175 2.67 0.44 12.30
CA ALA A 175 1.89 1.04 13.39
C ALA A 175 0.38 1.00 13.13
N SER A 176 -0.02 1.21 11.88
CA SER A 176 -1.42 1.13 11.44
C SER A 176 -2.00 -0.29 11.62
N VAL A 177 -1.23 -1.33 11.28
CA VAL A 177 -1.65 -2.73 11.47
C VAL A 177 -1.73 -3.10 12.95
N LEU A 178 -0.80 -2.62 13.79
CA LEU A 178 -0.86 -2.84 15.24
C LEU A 178 -2.13 -2.23 15.85
N ILE A 179 -2.48 -1.01 15.45
CA ILE A 179 -3.70 -0.32 15.92
C ILE A 179 -4.97 -0.94 15.36
N LEU A 180 -4.95 -1.36 14.09
CA LEU A 180 -6.07 -2.08 13.47
C LEU A 180 -6.52 -3.24 14.35
N LYS A 181 -5.57 -4.03 14.88
CA LYS A 181 -5.90 -5.19 15.70
C LYS A 181 -6.52 -4.80 17.04
N VAL A 182 -6.06 -3.71 17.67
CA VAL A 182 -6.68 -3.15 18.87
C VAL A 182 -8.11 -2.70 18.57
N GLY A 183 -8.33 -2.01 17.45
CA GLY A 183 -9.66 -1.56 17.03
C GLY A 183 -10.64 -2.72 16.77
N ILE A 184 -10.19 -3.77 16.08
CA ILE A 184 -11.00 -4.97 15.82
C ILE A 184 -11.38 -5.69 17.12
N ILE A 185 -10.49 -5.75 18.11
CA ILE A 185 -10.76 -6.42 19.40
C ILE A 185 -11.75 -5.63 20.26
N ILE A 186 -11.73 -4.29 20.18
CA ILE A 186 -12.56 -3.42 21.02
C ILE A 186 -13.96 -3.20 20.42
N LEU A 187 -14.07 -3.19 19.09
CA LEU A 187 -15.29 -2.82 18.36
C LEU A 187 -16.00 -3.99 17.64
N GLY A 188 -15.40 -5.18 17.62
CA GLY A 188 -15.96 -6.40 17.02
C GLY A 188 -16.43 -7.39 18.06
#